data_AF-A0A0E3GQ17-F1
#
_entry.id   AF-A0A0E3GQ17-F1
#
_cell.length_a   1.000
_cell.length_b   1.000
_cell.length_c   1.000
_cell.angle_alpha   90.00
_cell.angle_beta   90.00
_cell.angle_gamma   90.00
#
_symmetry.space_group_name_H-M   'P 1'
#
loop_
_entity.id
_entity.type
_entity.pdbx_description
1 polymer ?
#
loop_
_entity_poly.entity_id
_entity_poly.type
_entity_poly.pdbx_seq_one_letter_code
_entity_poly.pdbx_strand_id
1 'polypeptide(L)'
;MNIRKISGLIFGISALVIISFTIYKIVSGKIVGFSEISSIGIVMMAFFSTITWGNKEKDDGIRQEEELGKKITEESSKISYLLITVFIFITVLVDKFLNGNSNINLLVLLMLSMITLPFVEFIISKKYQ
;
A
#
# COMPACT_ATOMS: atom_id res chain seq x y z
N MET A 1 -15.54 -11.37 -18.00
CA MET A 1 -14.23 -10.88 -17.50
C MET A 1 -14.22 -11.04 -15.98
N ASN A 2 -13.18 -11.66 -15.41
CA ASN A 2 -13.10 -11.98 -13.98
C ASN A 2 -13.10 -10.66 -13.17
N ILE A 3 -14.02 -10.49 -12.22
CA ILE A 3 -14.27 -9.23 -11.51
C ILE A 3 -13.02 -8.74 -10.77
N ARG A 4 -12.20 -9.66 -10.25
CA ARG A 4 -10.90 -9.36 -9.65
C ARG A 4 -9.94 -8.67 -10.63
N LYS A 5 -9.91 -9.12 -11.88
CA LYS A 5 -9.09 -8.50 -12.94
C LYS A 5 -9.60 -7.10 -13.29
N ILE A 6 -10.92 -6.90 -13.31
CA ILE A 6 -11.53 -5.59 -13.57
C ILE A 6 -11.22 -4.63 -12.43
N SER A 7 -11.50 -5.02 -11.20
CA SER A 7 -11.24 -4.20 -10.01
C SER A 7 -9.75 -3.89 -9.86
N GLY A 8 -8.88 -4.87 -10.11
CA GLY A 8 -7.43 -4.66 -10.16
C GLY A 8 -7.02 -3.62 -11.20
N LEU A 9 -7.59 -3.68 -12.42
CA LEU A 9 -7.35 -2.68 -13.45
C LEU A 9 -7.86 -1.28 -13.03
N ILE A 10 -9.05 -1.19 -12.44
CA ILE A 10 -9.63 0.08 -11.98
C ILE A 10 -8.74 0.72 -10.91
N PHE A 11 -8.37 -0.03 -9.88
CA PHE A 11 -7.49 0.49 -8.83
C PHE A 11 -6.09 0.79 -9.35
N GLY A 12 -5.57 -0.01 -10.29
CA GLY A 12 -4.26 0.25 -10.91
C GLY A 12 -4.25 1.54 -11.73
N ILE A 13 -5.26 1.77 -12.57
CA ILE A 13 -5.42 3.01 -13.33
C ILE A 13 -5.61 4.20 -12.37
N SER A 14 -6.44 4.03 -11.34
CA SER A 14 -6.66 5.08 -10.34
C SER A 14 -5.37 5.45 -9.62
N ALA A 15 -4.55 4.46 -9.23
CA ALA A 15 -3.26 4.68 -8.62
C ALA A 15 -2.32 5.46 -9.55
N LEU A 16 -2.23 5.07 -10.83
CA LEU A 16 -1.41 5.78 -11.82
C LEU A 16 -1.85 7.24 -11.98
N VAL A 17 -3.16 7.51 -12.08
CA VAL A 17 -3.69 8.87 -12.20
C VAL A 17 -3.37 9.70 -10.96
N ILE A 18 -3.64 9.19 -9.77
CA ILE A 18 -3.41 9.91 -8.51
C ILE A 18 -1.93 10.19 -8.29
N ILE A 19 -1.06 9.20 -8.52
CA ILE A 19 0.40 9.36 -8.38
C ILE A 19 0.90 10.39 -9.40
N SER A 20 0.50 10.27 -10.68
CA SER A 20 0.92 11.21 -11.73
C SER A 20 0.48 12.63 -11.44
N PHE A 21 -0.77 12.82 -10.98
CA PHE A 21 -1.28 14.14 -10.60
C PHE A 21 -0.55 14.73 -9.39
N THR A 22 -0.19 13.89 -8.42
CA THR A 22 0.59 14.33 -7.25
C THR A 22 2.00 14.74 -7.65
N ILE A 23 2.67 13.97 -8.50
CA ILE A 23 3.98 14.32 -9.07
C ILE A 23 3.90 15.65 -9.84
N TYR A 24 2.87 15.82 -10.67
CA TYR A 24 2.63 17.08 -11.37
C TYR A 24 2.49 18.27 -10.41
N LYS A 25 1.77 18.11 -9.29
CA LYS A 25 1.66 19.15 -8.24
C LYS A 25 3.04 19.49 -7.66
N ILE A 26 3.84 18.49 -7.30
CA ILE A 26 5.20 18.69 -6.75
C ILE A 26 6.08 19.47 -7.73
N VAL A 27 6.13 19.04 -8.99
CA VAL A 27 6.94 19.68 -10.03
C VAL A 27 6.46 21.10 -10.35
N SER A 28 5.15 21.35 -10.23
CA SER A 28 4.55 22.68 -10.41
C SER A 28 4.73 23.59 -9.18
N GLY A 29 5.45 23.17 -8.15
CA GLY A 29 5.61 23.91 -6.90
C GLY A 29 4.32 24.06 -6.08
N LYS A 30 3.29 23.25 -6.36
CA LYS A 30 2.04 23.26 -5.60
C LYS A 30 2.21 22.47 -4.31
N ILE A 31 1.53 22.94 -3.27
CA ILE A 31 1.54 22.27 -1.96
C ILE A 31 0.87 20.90 -2.09
N VAL A 32 1.56 19.88 -1.58
CA VAL A 32 1.06 18.51 -1.43
C VAL A 32 0.91 18.27 0.07
N GLY A 33 -0.24 17.74 0.47
CA GLY A 33 -0.56 17.53 1.88
C GLY A 33 -1.25 16.21 2.13
N PHE A 34 -2.09 16.19 3.17
CA PHE A 34 -2.77 15.00 3.64
C PHE A 34 -3.64 14.34 2.56
N SER A 35 -4.38 15.13 1.78
CA SER A 35 -5.32 14.60 0.79
C SER A 35 -4.61 13.78 -0.29
N GLU A 36 -3.55 14.32 -0.88
CA GLU A 36 -2.80 13.66 -1.94
C GLU A 36 -2.11 12.39 -1.43
N ILE A 37 -1.40 12.48 -0.30
CA ILE A 37 -0.59 11.39 0.22
C ILE A 37 -1.46 10.25 0.74
N SER A 38 -2.53 10.56 1.50
CA SER A 38 -3.46 9.54 1.99
C SER A 38 -4.23 8.88 0.84
N SER A 39 -4.57 9.63 -0.22
CA SER A 39 -5.23 9.04 -1.40
C SER A 39 -4.33 8.03 -2.12
N ILE A 40 -3.02 8.29 -2.22
CA ILE A 40 -2.04 7.32 -2.73
C ILE A 40 -2.02 6.07 -1.85
N GLY A 41 -1.95 6.25 -0.52
CA GLY A 41 -1.96 5.14 0.43
C GLY A 41 -3.20 4.25 0.28
N ILE A 42 -4.39 4.87 0.23
CA ILE A 42 -5.68 4.17 0.12
C ILE A 42 -5.79 3.42 -1.21
N VAL A 43 -5.48 4.06 -2.35
CA VAL A 43 -5.63 3.43 -3.65
C VAL A 43 -4.63 2.28 -3.85
N MET A 44 -3.41 2.43 -3.33
CA MET A 44 -2.40 1.37 -3.36
C MET A 44 -2.75 0.21 -2.43
N MET A 45 -3.28 0.48 -1.23
CA MET A 45 -3.81 -0.53 -0.32
C MET A 45 -4.93 -1.35 -1.00
N ALA A 46 -5.90 -0.65 -1.62
CA ALA A 46 -6.99 -1.28 -2.33
C ALA A 46 -6.51 -2.09 -3.55
N PHE A 47 -5.55 -1.54 -4.31
CA PHE A 47 -4.96 -2.22 -5.46
C PHE A 47 -4.29 -3.53 -5.07
N PHE A 48 -3.35 -3.51 -4.12
CA PHE A 48 -2.64 -4.71 -3.70
C PHE A 48 -3.56 -5.74 -3.06
N SER A 49 -4.50 -5.32 -2.21
CA SER A 49 -5.49 -6.23 -1.62
C SER A 49 -6.31 -6.93 -2.69
N THR A 50 -6.80 -6.18 -3.69
CA THR A 50 -7.65 -6.70 -4.78
C THR A 50 -6.92 -7.70 -5.68
N ILE A 51 -5.65 -7.46 -6.01
CA ILE A 51 -4.90 -8.37 -6.88
C ILE A 51 -4.34 -9.60 -6.14
N THR A 52 -4.34 -9.56 -4.81
CA THR A 52 -3.85 -10.65 -3.95
C THR A 52 -4.97 -11.64 -3.64
N TRP A 53 -6.07 -11.15 -3.07
CA TRP A 53 -7.10 -11.98 -2.47
C TRP A 53 -8.22 -12.35 -3.47
N GLY A 54 -8.70 -13.59 -3.38
CA GLY A 54 -9.90 -14.07 -4.08
C GLY A 54 -11.19 -13.69 -3.36
N ASN A 55 -12.29 -13.62 -4.10
CA ASN A 55 -13.64 -13.36 -3.63
C ASN A 55 -14.36 -14.68 -3.30
N LYS A 56 -15.08 -14.67 -2.17
CA LYS A 56 -15.85 -15.81 -1.66
C LYS A 56 -16.90 -16.35 -2.62
N GLU A 57 -17.52 -15.47 -3.40
CA GLU A 57 -18.67 -15.81 -4.24
C GLU A 57 -18.29 -16.46 -5.57
N LYS A 58 -17.03 -16.33 -6.01
CA LYS A 58 -16.63 -16.65 -7.39
C LYS A 58 -15.40 -17.54 -7.52
N ASP A 59 -14.90 -18.07 -6.40
CA ASP A 59 -13.74 -19.00 -6.33
C ASP A 59 -12.58 -18.55 -7.23
N ASP A 60 -12.20 -17.28 -7.14
CA ASP A 60 -11.31 -16.62 -8.09
C ASP A 60 -9.91 -16.32 -7.54
N GLY A 61 -9.42 -17.15 -6.60
CA GLY A 61 -8.06 -17.09 -6.06
C GLY A 61 -7.99 -17.53 -4.60
N ILE A 62 -6.80 -17.41 -3.99
CA ILE A 62 -6.60 -17.73 -2.57
C ILE A 62 -7.49 -16.84 -1.72
N ARG A 63 -8.29 -17.41 -0.83
CA ARG A 63 -9.14 -16.65 0.08
C ARG A 63 -8.42 -16.44 1.41
N GLN A 64 -8.57 -15.24 1.99
CA GLN A 64 -7.89 -14.90 3.23
C GLN A 64 -8.29 -15.78 4.42
N GLU A 65 -9.48 -16.37 4.38
CA GLU A 65 -10.03 -17.22 5.43
C GLU A 65 -9.63 -18.70 5.35
N GLU A 66 -9.09 -19.12 4.20
CA GLU A 66 -8.55 -20.47 4.03
C GLU A 66 -7.26 -20.63 4.82
N GLU A 67 -6.87 -21.88 5.10
CA GLU A 67 -5.64 -22.20 5.83
C GLU A 67 -4.41 -21.54 5.19
N LEU A 68 -4.32 -21.60 3.86
CA LEU A 68 -3.24 -20.96 3.11
C LEU A 68 -3.27 -19.43 3.22
N GLY A 69 -4.46 -18.81 3.13
CA GLY A 69 -4.62 -17.37 3.27
C GLY A 69 -4.26 -16.86 4.68
N LYS A 70 -4.62 -17.62 5.71
CA LYS A 70 -4.20 -17.34 7.10
C LYS A 70 -2.69 -17.41 7.25
N LYS A 71 -2.06 -18.46 6.70
CA LYS A 71 -0.59 -18.59 6.71
C LYS A 71 0.10 -17.42 6.02
N ILE A 72 -0.39 -17.01 4.84
CA ILE A 72 0.15 -15.84 4.12
C ILE A 72 -0.01 -14.57 4.97
N THR A 73 -1.17 -14.37 5.58
CA THR A 73 -1.44 -13.20 6.42
C THR A 73 -0.51 -13.15 7.63
N GLU A 74 -0.29 -14.29 8.31
CA GLU A 74 0.60 -14.39 9.47
C GLU A 74 2.08 -14.12 9.11
N GLU A 75 2.58 -14.75 8.05
CA GLU A 75 3.94 -14.51 7.55
C GLU A 75 4.13 -13.05 7.13
N SER A 76 3.16 -12.51 6.38
CA SER A 76 3.21 -11.13 5.89
C SER A 76 3.12 -10.12 7.01
N SER A 77 2.33 -10.39 8.06
CA SER A 77 2.19 -9.50 9.22
C SER A 77 3.51 -9.36 9.98
N LYS A 78 4.26 -10.46 10.18
CA LYS A 78 5.58 -10.42 10.85
C LYS A 78 6.58 -9.57 10.07
N ILE A 79 6.64 -9.77 8.76
CA ILE A 79 7.54 -9.01 7.87
C ILE A 79 7.14 -7.53 7.83
N SER A 80 5.84 -7.26 7.69
CA SER A 80 5.30 -5.91 7.60
C SER A 80 5.52 -5.12 8.88
N TYR A 81 5.36 -5.76 10.04
CA TYR A 81 5.69 -5.16 11.32
C TYR A 81 7.14 -4.68 11.36
N LEU A 82 8.10 -5.55 10.98
CA LEU A 82 9.52 -5.20 10.95
C LEU A 82 9.81 -4.06 9.97
N LEU A 83 9.22 -4.09 8.77
CA LEU A 83 9.38 -3.03 7.77
C LEU A 83 8.86 -1.68 8.28
N ILE A 84 7.66 -1.65 8.89
CA ILE A 84 7.10 -0.44 9.47
C ILE A 84 7.98 0.07 10.62
N THR A 85 8.50 -0.81 11.48
CA THR A 85 9.46 -0.41 12.54
C THR A 85 10.70 0.26 11.95
N VAL A 86 11.25 -0.29 10.85
CA VAL A 86 12.38 0.31 10.13
C VAL A 86 12.00 1.67 9.54
N PHE A 87 10.82 1.81 8.93
CA PHE A 87 10.34 3.08 8.39
C PHE A 87 10.16 4.14 9.48
N ILE A 88 9.62 3.78 10.65
CA ILE A 88 9.52 4.67 11.81
C ILE A 88 10.91 5.13 12.23
N PHE A 89 11.86 4.21 12.38
CA PHE A 89 13.23 4.54 12.78
C PHE A 89 13.90 5.51 11.80
N ILE A 90 13.79 5.25 10.50
CA ILE A 90 14.29 6.14 9.44
C ILE A 90 13.62 7.52 9.53
N THR A 91 12.29 7.56 9.70
CA THR A 91 11.53 8.82 9.80
C THR A 91 12.02 9.67 10.96
N VAL A 92 12.23 9.06 12.14
CA VAL A 92 12.76 9.74 13.33
C VAL A 92 14.17 10.28 13.09
N LEU A 93 15.04 9.52 12.43
CA LEU A 93 16.37 9.99 12.07
C LEU A 93 16.31 11.19 11.12
N VAL A 94 15.50 11.10 10.06
CA VAL A 94 15.32 12.17 9.08
C VAL A 94 14.77 13.42 9.73
N ASP A 95 13.76 13.30 10.60
CA ASP A 95 13.20 14.43 11.36
C ASP A 95 14.25 15.14 12.23
N LYS A 96 15.19 14.39 12.82
CA LYS A 96 16.27 14.96 13.62
C LYS A 96 17.28 15.76 12.79
N PHE A 97 17.53 15.36 11.54
CA PHE A 97 18.50 16.02 10.66
C PHE A 97 17.89 17.14 9.79
N LEU A 98 16.62 17.00 9.42
CA LEU A 98 15.90 17.97 8.59
C LEU A 98 14.97 18.81 9.47
N ASN A 99 15.53 19.85 10.10
CA ASN A 99 14.77 20.84 10.85
C ASN A 99 13.72 21.52 9.93
N GLY A 100 12.44 21.11 9.99
CA GLY A 100 11.35 22.02 9.63
C GLY A 100 10.09 21.47 8.96
N ASN A 101 9.96 20.19 8.61
CA ASN A 101 8.73 19.69 7.96
C ASN A 101 8.23 18.34 8.51
N SER A 102 8.18 18.17 9.84
CA SER A 102 7.72 16.91 10.47
C SER A 102 6.35 16.42 9.92
N ASN A 103 5.45 17.35 9.55
CA ASN A 103 4.16 16.99 8.98
C ASN A 103 4.25 16.17 7.68
N ILE A 104 5.18 16.48 6.76
CA ILE A 104 5.27 15.72 5.49
C ILE A 104 5.84 14.33 5.72
N ASN A 105 6.82 14.21 6.62
CA ASN A 105 7.48 12.95 6.96
C ASN A 105 6.48 11.98 7.63
N LEU A 106 5.63 12.50 8.53
CA LEU A 106 4.54 11.72 9.12
C LEU A 106 3.50 11.26 8.09
N LEU A 107 3.17 12.11 7.10
CA LEU A 107 2.24 11.73 6.03
C LEU A 107 2.82 10.62 5.15
N VAL A 108 4.11 10.70 4.80
CA VAL A 108 4.80 9.65 4.05
C VAL A 108 4.82 8.35 4.86
N LEU A 109 5.11 8.43 6.16
CA LEU A 109 5.08 7.27 7.06
C LEU A 109 3.69 6.63 7.14
N LEU A 110 2.63 7.44 7.22
CA LEU A 110 1.25 6.96 7.18
C LEU A 110 0.96 6.21 5.87
N MET A 111 1.32 6.79 4.72
CA MET A 111 1.15 6.16 3.42
C MET A 111 1.91 4.82 3.32
N LEU A 112 3.15 4.77 3.79
CA LEU A 112 3.92 3.52 3.86
C LEU A 112 3.22 2.48 4.74
N SER A 113 2.71 2.86 5.90
CA SER A 113 2.02 1.93 6.82
C SER A 113 0.78 1.30 6.18
N MET A 114 0.00 2.06 5.39
CA MET A 114 -1.19 1.58 4.69
C MET A 114 -0.83 0.55 3.60
N ILE A 115 0.29 0.76 2.92
CA ILE A 115 0.70 -0.05 1.75
C ILE A 115 1.47 -1.30 2.18
N THR A 116 2.22 -1.24 3.28
CA THR A 116 3.21 -2.29 3.61
C THR A 116 2.58 -3.67 3.72
N LEU A 117 1.54 -3.84 4.53
CA LEU A 117 0.90 -5.15 4.70
C LEU A 117 0.35 -5.73 3.39
N PRO A 118 -0.57 -5.06 2.67
CA PRO A 118 -1.13 -5.63 1.45
C PRO A 118 -0.07 -5.83 0.35
N PHE A 119 0.99 -5.00 0.32
CA PHE A 119 2.12 -5.22 -0.57
C PHE A 119 2.90 -6.49 -0.22
N VAL A 120 3.21 -6.72 1.05
CA VAL A 120 3.91 -7.94 1.48
C VAL A 120 3.04 -9.17 1.23
N GLU A 121 1.74 -9.10 1.53
CA GLU A 121 0.78 -10.19 1.22
C GLU A 121 0.78 -10.52 -0.27
N PHE A 122 0.80 -9.51 -1.14
CA PHE A 122 0.93 -9.70 -2.59
C PHE A 122 2.20 -10.48 -2.93
N ILE A 123 3.37 -10.05 -2.44
CA ILE A 123 4.66 -10.68 -2.71
C ILE A 123 4.70 -12.13 -2.20
N ILE A 124 4.21 -12.39 -0.99
CA ILE A 124 4.20 -13.73 -0.41
C ILE A 124 3.20 -14.64 -1.14
N SER A 125 2.01 -14.14 -1.49
CA SER A 125 1.01 -14.91 -2.24
C SER A 125 1.53 -15.43 -3.58
N LYS A 126 2.43 -14.68 -4.23
CA LYS A 126 3.07 -15.08 -5.50
C LYS A 126 3.98 -16.30 -5.39
N LYS A 127 4.35 -16.72 -4.18
CA LYS A 127 5.09 -17.98 -3.97
C LYS A 127 4.17 -19.21 -4.03
N TYR A 128 2.86 -19.00 -3.91
CA TYR A 128 1.85 -20.06 -3.80
C TYR A 128 0.88 -20.08 -5.01
N GLN A 129 1.03 -19.15 -5.96
CA GLN A 129 0.30 -19.08 -7.24
C GLN A 129 1.21 -19.53 -8.38
#